data_AF-A0A6B3F391-F1
#
_entry.id   AF-A0A6B3F391-F1
#
_cell.length_a   1.000
_cell.length_b   1.000
_cell.length_c   1.000
_cell.angle_alpha   90.00
_cell.angle_beta   90.00
_cell.angle_gamma   90.00
#
_symmetry.space_group_name_H-M   'P 1'
#
loop_
_entity.id
_entity.type
_entity.pdbx_description
1 polymer ?
#
loop_
_entity_poly.entity_id
_entity_poly.type
_entity_poly.pdbx_seq_one_letter_code
_entity_poly.pdbx_strand_id
1 'polypeptide(L)'
;MGGALLTGPVAQAGAAEPYDVLVFSKTAGFRHDSIPTGIATFQELGGEHGFTVTATEDASAFTPENLAGYEAVVFLSTTGDVLDDTQQDALQAYVDDGGGFMGVHAAA
;
A
#
# COMPACT_ATOMS: atom_id res chain seq x y z
N MET A 1 -42.55 37.83 -5.01
CA MET A 1 -42.46 36.46 -4.44
C MET A 1 -42.07 35.55 -5.62
N GLY A 2 -40.83 35.45 -6.11
CA GLY A 2 -39.52 35.50 -5.46
C GLY A 2 -38.98 34.08 -5.37
N GLY A 3 -38.20 33.63 -6.37
CA GLY A 3 -37.56 32.31 -6.36
C GLY A 3 -36.72 32.05 -7.62
N ALA A 4 -35.47 32.51 -7.61
CA ALA A 4 -34.48 32.18 -8.64
C ALA A 4 -33.78 30.86 -8.28
N LEU A 5 -33.82 29.88 -9.17
CA LEU A 5 -33.06 28.63 -9.06
C LEU A 5 -31.63 28.90 -9.53
N LEU A 6 -30.69 28.92 -8.58
CA LEU A 6 -29.27 28.98 -8.83
C LEU A 6 -28.76 27.55 -9.11
N THR A 7 -28.60 27.20 -10.38
CA THR A 7 -27.81 26.03 -10.78
C THR A 7 -26.33 26.40 -10.74
N GLY A 8 -25.70 26.25 -9.57
CA GLY A 8 -24.25 26.30 -9.46
C GLY A 8 -23.61 25.07 -10.12
N PRO A 9 -22.37 25.18 -10.63
CA PRO A 9 -21.64 24.02 -11.13
C PRO A 9 -21.42 23.05 -9.97
N VAL A 10 -21.79 21.78 -10.17
CA VAL A 10 -21.28 20.69 -9.34
C VAL A 10 -19.79 20.64 -9.63
N ALA A 11 -18.97 21.04 -8.66
CA ALA A 11 -17.55 20.79 -8.73
C ALA A 11 -17.39 19.27 -8.87
N GLN A 12 -16.91 18.83 -10.02
CA GLN A 12 -16.35 17.50 -10.17
C GLN A 12 -15.25 17.44 -9.10
N ALA A 13 -15.46 16.63 -8.05
CA ALA A 13 -14.35 16.26 -7.19
C ALA A 13 -13.27 15.74 -8.14
N GLY A 14 -12.13 16.43 -8.20
CA GLY A 14 -10.97 15.92 -8.94
C GLY A 14 -10.78 14.48 -8.51
N ALA A 15 -10.54 13.59 -9.46
CA ALA A 15 -10.14 12.22 -9.12
C ALA A 15 -9.07 12.36 -8.04
N ALA A 16 -9.38 11.94 -6.81
CA ALA A 16 -8.38 11.89 -5.77
C ALA A 16 -7.21 11.11 -6.37
N GLU A 17 -5.98 11.60 -6.18
CA GLU A 17 -4.81 10.82 -6.56
C GLU A 17 -5.05 9.40 -6.02
N PRO A 18 -5.07 8.38 -6.89
CA PRO A 18 -5.44 7.05 -6.45
C PRO A 18 -4.47 6.65 -5.35
N TYR A 19 -5.00 6.28 -4.19
CA TYR A 19 -4.21 5.74 -3.10
C TYR A 19 -3.32 4.61 -3.64
N ASP A 20 -2.06 4.52 -3.25
CA ASP A 20 -1.15 3.46 -3.67
C ASP A 20 -0.72 2.60 -2.47
N VAL A 21 -0.77 1.29 -2.67
CA VAL A 21 -0.43 0.30 -1.65
C VAL A 21 0.77 -0.50 -2.10
N LEU A 22 1.82 -0.53 -1.27
CA LEU A 22 3.00 -1.37 -1.49
C LEU A 22 2.74 -2.76 -0.91
N VAL A 23 2.63 -3.78 -1.75
CA VAL A 23 2.56 -5.20 -1.33
C VAL A 23 3.95 -5.82 -1.43
N PHE A 24 4.56 -6.07 -0.29
CA PHE A 24 5.87 -6.68 -0.16
C PHE A 24 5.77 -8.16 0.20
N SER A 25 6.44 -9.02 -0.55
CA SER A 25 6.33 -10.49 -0.39
C SER A 25 7.66 -11.24 -0.47
N LYS A 26 8.78 -10.55 -0.17
CA LYS A 26 10.10 -11.19 -0.09
C LYS A 26 10.10 -12.28 0.98
N THR A 27 10.76 -13.39 0.70
CA THR A 27 10.95 -14.49 1.64
C THR A 27 12.42 -14.85 1.73
N ALA A 28 12.97 -14.91 2.94
CA ALA A 28 14.29 -15.47 3.27
C ALA A 28 14.18 -16.92 3.79
N GLY A 29 12.99 -17.53 3.70
CA GLY A 29 12.66 -18.85 4.22
C GLY A 29 11.63 -19.56 3.35
N PHE A 30 10.66 -20.23 3.97
CA PHE A 30 9.64 -20.98 3.24
C PHE A 30 8.82 -20.05 2.32
N ARG A 31 8.69 -20.45 1.05
CA ARG A 31 7.88 -19.73 0.08
C ARG A 31 6.45 -20.26 0.09
N HIS A 32 5.49 -19.37 0.32
CA HIS A 32 4.07 -19.70 0.30
C HIS A 32 3.50 -19.65 -1.13
N ASP A 33 2.83 -20.72 -1.55
CA ASP A 33 2.14 -20.79 -2.86
C ASP A 33 0.96 -19.80 -2.97
N SER A 34 0.48 -19.27 -1.85
CA SER A 34 -0.61 -18.29 -1.79
C SER A 34 -0.20 -16.88 -2.20
N ILE A 35 1.09 -16.58 -2.33
CA ILE A 35 1.56 -15.20 -2.60
C ILE A 35 1.02 -14.64 -3.92
N PRO A 36 1.08 -15.34 -5.06
CA PRO A 36 0.46 -14.86 -6.30
C PRO A 36 -1.04 -14.57 -6.16
N THR A 37 -1.77 -15.44 -5.46
CA THR A 37 -3.20 -15.24 -5.21
C THR A 37 -3.44 -14.03 -4.32
N GLY A 38 -2.67 -13.84 -3.25
CA GLY A 38 -2.79 -12.68 -2.37
C GLY A 38 -2.53 -11.36 -3.09
N ILE A 39 -1.49 -11.29 -3.94
CA ILE A 39 -1.21 -10.11 -4.78
C ILE A 39 -2.40 -9.81 -5.69
N ALA A 40 -2.92 -10.83 -6.39
CA ALA A 40 -4.07 -10.67 -7.28
C ALA A 40 -5.31 -10.16 -6.52
N THR A 41 -5.55 -10.65 -5.31
CA THR A 41 -6.64 -10.18 -4.45
C THR A 41 -6.49 -8.71 -4.07
N PHE A 42 -5.29 -8.25 -3.70
CA PHE A 42 -5.07 -6.82 -3.42
C PHE A 42 -5.29 -5.95 -4.66
N GLN A 43 -4.86 -6.42 -5.84
CA GLN A 43 -5.08 -5.70 -7.11
C GLN A 43 -6.56 -5.62 -7.47
N GLU A 44 -7.32 -6.71 -7.28
CA GLU A 44 -8.77 -6.74 -7.47
C GLU A 44 -9.48 -5.75 -6.54
N LEU A 45 -9.17 -5.80 -5.24
CA LEU A 45 -9.70 -4.85 -4.26
C LEU A 45 -9.33 -3.40 -4.62
N GLY A 46 -8.12 -3.16 -5.13
CA GLY A 46 -7.69 -1.86 -5.61
C GLY A 46 -8.57 -1.31 -6.73
N GLY A 47 -8.85 -2.16 -7.73
CA GLY A 47 -9.76 -1.83 -8.82
C GLY A 47 -11.20 -1.54 -8.35
N GLU A 48 -11.67 -2.23 -7.33
CA GLU A 48 -13.02 -2.05 -6.77
C GLU A 48 -13.15 -0.82 -5.85
N HIS A 49 -12.09 -0.48 -5.12
CA HIS A 49 -12.11 0.52 -4.06
C HIS A 49 -11.31 1.80 -4.35
N GLY A 50 -10.72 1.91 -5.53
CA GLY A 50 -10.08 3.14 -5.99
C GLY A 50 -8.67 3.35 -5.45
N PHE A 51 -7.88 2.27 -5.35
CA PHE A 51 -6.44 2.33 -5.03
C PHE A 51 -5.63 1.47 -6.00
N THR A 52 -4.36 1.80 -6.19
CA THR A 52 -3.40 1.00 -6.97
C THR A 52 -2.55 0.14 -6.05
N VAL A 53 -1.92 -0.88 -6.63
CA VAL A 53 -1.05 -1.80 -5.91
C VAL A 53 0.27 -1.92 -6.66
N THR A 54 1.35 -1.56 -5.98
CA THR A 54 2.70 -1.91 -6.38
C THR A 54 3.14 -3.15 -5.61
N ALA A 55 3.31 -4.27 -6.30
CA ALA A 55 3.80 -5.52 -5.68
C ALA A 55 5.30 -5.70 -5.93
N THR A 56 6.07 -6.01 -4.89
CA THR A 56 7.52 -6.22 -4.99
C THR A 56 8.04 -7.26 -3.99
N GLU A 57 9.20 -7.81 -4.31
CA GLU A 57 10.03 -8.63 -3.42
C GLU A 57 11.40 -7.97 -3.19
N ASP A 58 11.62 -6.78 -3.75
CA ASP A 58 12.86 -6.03 -3.60
C ASP A 58 12.82 -5.17 -2.34
N ALA A 59 13.70 -5.48 -1.39
CA ALA A 59 13.83 -4.72 -0.14
C ALA A 59 14.44 -3.33 -0.35
N SER A 60 15.05 -3.06 -1.52
CA SER A 60 15.54 -1.72 -1.86
C SER A 60 14.42 -0.67 -1.96
N ALA A 61 13.16 -1.10 -2.02
CA ALA A 61 11.99 -0.23 -1.95
C ALA A 61 11.78 0.42 -0.57
N PHE A 62 12.43 -0.05 0.49
CA PHE A 62 12.30 0.48 1.84
C PHE A 62 13.26 1.65 2.08
N THR A 63 13.01 2.77 1.39
CA THR A 63 13.63 4.07 1.68
C THR A 63 12.55 5.08 2.06
N PRO A 64 12.88 6.11 2.86
CA PRO A 64 11.91 7.16 3.22
C PRO A 64 11.25 7.80 1.99
N GLU A 65 12.02 8.08 0.95
CA GLU A 65 11.53 8.73 -0.27
C GLU A 65 10.54 7.85 -1.04
N ASN A 66 10.80 6.54 -1.10
CA ASN A 66 9.92 5.62 -1.80
C ASN A 66 8.65 5.33 -0.97
N LEU A 67 8.79 5.12 0.35
CA LEU A 67 7.66 4.84 1.24
C LEU A 67 6.68 6.02 1.35
N ALA A 68 7.16 7.26 1.20
CA ALA A 68 6.31 8.46 1.19
C ALA A 68 5.28 8.49 0.03
N GLY A 69 5.46 7.65 -1.00
CA GLY A 69 4.51 7.51 -2.10
C GLY A 69 3.34 6.56 -1.84
N TYR A 70 3.32 5.86 -0.70
CA TYR A 70 2.32 4.84 -0.39
C TYR A 70 1.54 5.15 0.88
N GLU A 71 0.23 5.00 0.84
CA GLU A 71 -0.61 5.15 2.05
C GLU A 71 -0.58 3.90 2.94
N ALA A 72 -0.24 2.74 2.38
CA ALA A 72 -0.02 1.55 3.17
C ALA A 72 1.08 0.63 2.61
N VAL A 73 1.79 -0.03 3.52
CA VAL A 73 2.70 -1.15 3.24
C VAL A 73 2.08 -2.44 3.78
N VAL A 74 1.97 -3.45 2.92
CA VAL A 74 1.47 -4.78 3.24
C VAL A 74 2.61 -5.78 3.18
N PHE A 75 2.91 -6.45 4.28
CA PHE A 75 3.76 -7.63 4.30
C PHE A 75 2.92 -8.87 4.04
N LEU A 76 3.02 -9.44 2.84
CA LEU A 76 2.25 -10.59 2.41
C LEU A 76 3.08 -11.87 2.46
N SER A 77 2.86 -12.67 3.52
CA SER A 77 3.50 -13.98 3.70
C SER A 77 5.03 -13.95 3.57
N THR A 78 5.65 -12.84 3.99
CA THR A 78 7.11 -12.76 4.14
C THR A 78 7.57 -13.79 5.17
N THR A 79 8.82 -14.23 5.10
CA THR A 79 9.36 -15.20 6.07
C THR A 79 10.83 -14.95 6.32
N GLY A 80 11.24 -14.97 7.58
CA GLY A 80 12.63 -14.74 7.98
C GLY A 80 13.00 -13.27 7.88
N ASP A 81 14.28 -12.98 8.10
CA ASP A 81 14.79 -11.62 8.09
C ASP A 81 14.93 -11.09 6.66
N VAL A 82 13.99 -10.24 6.26
CA VAL A 82 13.82 -9.79 4.86
C VAL A 82 14.27 -8.35 4.63
N LEU A 83 14.42 -7.58 5.71
CA LEU A 83 14.87 -6.19 5.74
C LEU A 83 16.11 -6.05 6.62
N ASP A 84 17.11 -5.30 6.16
CA ASP A 84 18.22 -4.91 7.03
C ASP A 84 17.83 -3.78 8.00
N ASP A 85 18.73 -3.45 8.94
CA ASP A 85 18.49 -2.41 9.96
C ASP A 85 18.09 -1.05 9.36
N THR A 86 18.65 -0.68 8.21
CA THR A 86 18.35 0.63 7.57
C THR A 86 16.93 0.63 7.00
N GLN A 87 16.53 -0.48 6.40
CA GLN A 87 15.19 -0.67 5.85
C GLN A 87 14.13 -0.79 6.96
N GLN A 88 14.48 -1.41 8.10
CA GLN A 88 13.63 -1.46 9.28
C GLN A 88 13.44 -0.06 9.90
N ASP A 89 14.51 0.73 10.02
CA ASP A 89 14.43 2.12 10.49
C ASP A 89 13.53 2.96 9.56
N ALA A 90 13.65 2.79 8.24
CA ALA A 90 12.80 3.49 7.27
C ALA A 90 11.33 3.09 7.39
N LEU A 91 11.03 1.80 7.56
CA LEU A 91 9.67 1.31 7.79
C LEU A 91 9.10 1.82 9.11
N GLN A 92 9.90 1.81 10.18
CA GLN A 92 9.48 2.30 11.48
C GLN A 92 9.13 3.79 11.42
N ALA A 93 10.01 4.61 10.83
CA ALA A 93 9.76 6.04 10.64
C ALA A 93 8.48 6.29 9.82
N TYR A 94 8.28 5.53 8.74
CA TYR A 94 7.06 5.59 7.94
C TYR A 94 5.79 5.34 8.77
N VAL A 95 5.78 4.31 9.63
CA VAL A 95 4.64 4.01 10.50
C VAL A 95 4.46 5.06 11.59
N ASP A 96 5.55 5.52 12.20
CA ASP A 96 5.54 6.56 13.24
C ASP A 96 4.99 7.91 12.69
N ASP A 97 5.24 8.20 11.42
CA ASP A 97 4.73 9.38 10.71
C ASP A 97 3.29 9.21 10.18
N GLY A 98 2.64 8.07 10.46
CA GLY A 98 1.23 7.82 10.18
C GLY A 98 0.94 6.97 8.94
N GLY A 99 1.97 6.37 8.33
CA GLY A 99 1.84 5.40 7.25
C GLY A 99 1.13 4.11 7.70
N GLY A 100 0.30 3.54 6.83
CA GLY A 100 -0.44 2.31 7.12
C GLY A 100 0.45 1.06 7.07
N PHE A 101 0.30 0.16 8.03
CA PHE A 101 1.00 -1.13 8.02
C PHE A 101 0.04 -2.30 8.20
N MET A 102 0.18 -3.34 7.38
CA MET A 102 -0.57 -4.58 7.50
C MET A 102 0.34 -5.79 7.31
N GLY A 103 0.30 -6.73 8.26
CA GLY A 103 0.89 -8.06 8.11
C GLY A 103 -0.17 -9.10 7.74
N VAL A 104 0.11 -9.94 6.74
CA VAL A 104 -0.77 -11.05 6.33
C VAL A 104 -0.01 -12.38 6.43
N HIS A 105 -0.56 -13.30 7.22
CA HIS A 105 -0.04 -14.64 7.50
C HIS A 105 1.36 -14.65 8.14
N ALA A 106 2.36 -15.24 7.48
CA ALA A 106 3.70 -15.49 8.02
C ALA A 106 4.55 -14.22 8.15
N ALA A 107 3.97 -13.05 7.90
CA ALA A 107 4.58 -11.75 8.12
C ALA A 107 5.03 -11.61 9.59
N ALA A 108 6.28 -12.00 9.84
CA ALA A 108 6.96 -12.03 11.12
C ALA A 108 8.47 -11.89 10.89
#